data_AF-A0A526XTN5-F1
#
_entry.id   AF-A0A526XTN5-F1
#
_cell.length_a   1.000
_cell.length_b   1.000
_cell.length_c   1.000
_cell.angle_alpha   90.00
_cell.angle_beta   90.00
_cell.angle_gamma   90.00
#
_symmetry.space_group_name_H-M   'P 1'
#
loop_
_entity.id
_entity.type
_entity.pdbx_description
1 polymer ?
#
loop_
_entity_poly.entity_id
_entity_poly.type
_entity_poly.pdbx_seq_one_letter_code
_entity_poly.pdbx_strand_id
1 'polypeptide(L)' 'FLAWLNGHQDHFSMVGGMQSARGICHYADVFRLADQAGLLADPELASARMKNLCAVAGV' A
#
# COMPACT_ATOMS: atom_id res chain seq x y z
N PHE A 1 2.04 -3.67 -4.53
CA PHE A 1 1.76 -2.66 -3.50
C PHE A 1 1.59 -1.29 -4.15
N LEU A 2 2.63 -0.66 -4.72
CA LEU A 2 2.49 0.64 -5.41
C LEU A 2 1.47 0.64 -6.56
N ALA A 3 1.46 -0.41 -7.39
CA ALA A 3 0.45 -0.56 -8.44
C ALA A 3 -0.98 -0.52 -7.88
N TRP A 4 -1.20 -1.16 -6.74
CA TRP A 4 -2.47 -1.12 -6.02
C TRP A 4 -2.72 0.26 -5.39
N LEU A 5 -1.75 0.90 -4.73
CA LEU A 5 -1.96 2.26 -4.20
C LEU A 5 -2.38 3.26 -5.29
N ASN A 6 -1.82 3.13 -6.50
CA ASN A 6 -2.12 3.98 -7.65
C ASN A 6 -3.34 3.53 -8.47
N GLY A 7 -4.14 2.58 -7.99
CA GLY A 7 -5.37 2.18 -8.66
C GLY A 7 -5.19 1.33 -9.93
N HIS A 8 -3.98 0.87 -10.24
CA HIS A 8 -3.75 -0.07 -11.36
C HIS A 8 -4.27 -1.49 -11.05
N GLN A 9 -4.63 -1.76 -9.80
CA GLN A 9 -5.20 -3.02 -9.32
C GLN A 9 -6.26 -2.73 -8.27
N ASP A 10 -7.33 -3.52 -8.22
CA ASP A 10 -8.41 -3.32 -7.24
C ASP A 10 -8.08 -3.92 -5.86
N HIS A 11 -7.26 -4.97 -5.82
CA HIS A 11 -6.96 -5.74 -4.62
C HIS A 11 -5.45 -5.82 -4.34
N PHE A 12 -5.08 -5.85 -3.05
CA PHE A 12 -3.72 -6.13 -2.63
C PHE A 12 -3.53 -7.62 -2.36
N SER A 13 -3.36 -8.40 -3.43
CA SER A 13 -3.06 -9.83 -3.36
C SER A 13 -2.02 -10.19 -4.40
N MET A 14 -1.10 -11.08 -4.04
CA MET A 14 -0.01 -11.51 -4.90
C MET A 14 0.00 -13.03 -5.02
N VAL A 15 0.53 -13.53 -6.13
CA VAL A 15 0.74 -14.97 -6.35
C VAL A 15 1.53 -15.56 -5.19
N GLY A 16 1.10 -16.74 -4.72
CA GLY A 16 1.75 -17.42 -3.60
C GLY A 16 1.57 -16.73 -2.25
N GLY A 17 0.65 -15.77 -2.12
CA GLY A 17 0.43 -15.05 -0.86
C GLY A 17 1.53 -14.05 -0.53
N MET A 18 2.36 -13.66 -1.50
CA MET A 18 3.55 -12.83 -1.29
C MET A 18 3.26 -11.44 -0.71
N GLN A 19 1.99 -11.00 -0.65
CA GLN A 19 1.59 -9.79 0.08
C GLN A 19 1.81 -9.88 1.60
N SER A 20 1.96 -11.09 2.17
CA SER A 20 2.27 -11.28 3.59
C SER A 20 3.78 -11.42 3.85
N ALA A 21 4.62 -11.42 2.81
CA ALA A 21 6.07 -11.61 2.95
C ALA A 21 6.80 -10.41 3.60
N ARG A 22 6.09 -9.31 3.88
CA ARG A 22 6.60 -8.10 4.54
C ARG A 22 5.61 -7.67 5.61
N GLY A 23 6.13 -7.13 6.72
CA GLY A 23 5.31 -6.59 7.80
C GLY A 23 4.71 -5.21 7.48
N ILE A 24 3.71 -4.78 8.26
CA ILE A 24 2.99 -3.52 8.03
C ILE A 24 3.91 -2.28 8.05
N CYS A 25 4.92 -2.25 8.92
CA CYS A 25 5.88 -1.14 8.98
C CYS A 25 6.64 -0.96 7.67
N HIS A 26 7.00 -2.05 6.99
CA HIS A 26 7.65 -1.97 5.68
C HIS A 26 6.75 -1.29 4.64
N TYR A 27 5.45 -1.61 4.63
CA TYR A 27 4.50 -0.96 3.74
C TYR A 27 4.29 0.52 4.07
N ALA A 28 4.29 0.88 5.35
CA ALA A 28 4.24 2.28 5.78
C ALA A 28 5.48 3.08 5.32
N ASP A 29 6.68 2.49 5.43
CA ASP A 29 7.91 3.10 4.93
C ASP A 29 7.88 3.28 3.41
N VAL A 30 7.45 2.26 2.67
CA VAL A 30 7.31 2.35 1.20
C VAL A 30 6.28 3.41 0.81
N PHE A 31 5.16 3.52 1.53
CA PHE A 31 4.15 4.56 1.30
C PHE A 31 4.74 5.96 1.51
N ARG A 32 5.44 6.20 2.62
CA ARG A 32 6.12 7.46 2.91
C ARG A 32 7.17 7.82 1.86
N LEU A 33 7.99 6.86 1.43
CA LEU A 33 9.01 7.08 0.40
C LEU A 33 8.38 7.35 -0.98
N ALA A 34 7.26 6.70 -1.30
CA ALA A 34 6.55 6.94 -2.55
C ALA A 34 5.94 8.34 -2.61
N ASP A 35 5.40 8.84 -1.49
CA ASP A 35 4.93 10.22 -1.36
C ASP A 35 6.07 11.22 -1.57
N GLN A 36 7.20 11.04 -0.87
CA GLN A 36 8.39 11.89 -1.03
C GLN A 36 8.95 11.88 -2.47
N ALA A 37 8.81 10.77 -3.18
CA ALA A 37 9.24 10.63 -4.56
C ALA A 37 8.18 11.11 -5.59
N GLY A 38 7.01 11.58 -5.16
CA GLY A 38 5.93 12.01 -6.06
C GLY A 38 5.32 10.87 -6.89
N LEU A 39 5.38 9.64 -6.39
CA LEU A 39 4.92 8.43 -7.10
C LEU A 39 3.47 8.06 -6.84
N LEU A 40 2.77 8.80 -5.96
CA LEU A 40 1.35 8.61 -5.67
C LEU A 40 0.52 9.45 -6.65
N ALA A 41 -0.10 8.79 -7.63
CA ALA A 41 -0.87 9.46 -8.68
C ALA A 41 -2.15 10.12 -8.12
N ASP A 42 -2.76 9.48 -7.11
CA ASP A 42 -3.90 9.99 -6.35
C ASP A 42 -3.60 9.80 -4.85
N PRO A 43 -3.12 10.86 -4.16
CA PRO A 43 -2.78 10.77 -2.74
C PRO A 43 -3.96 10.42 -1.82
N GLU A 44 -5.18 10.81 -2.18
CA GLU A 44 -6.38 10.52 -1.38
C GLU A 44 -6.74 9.05 -1.47
N LEU A 45 -6.75 8.49 -2.69
CA LEU A 45 -6.96 7.06 -2.91
C LEU A 45 -5.88 6.22 -2.22
N ALA A 46 -4.61 6.61 -2.37
CA ALA A 46 -3.49 5.90 -1.77
C ALA A 46 -3.58 5.93 -0.24
N SER A 47 -3.93 7.08 0.34
CA SER A 47 -4.10 7.24 1.80
C SER A 47 -5.26 6.40 2.33
N ALA A 48 -6.41 6.38 1.64
CA ALA A 48 -7.55 5.54 2.01
C ALA A 48 -7.19 4.04 1.97
N ARG A 49 -6.49 3.60 0.93
CA ARG A 49 -6.02 2.22 0.79
C ARG A 49 -5.02 1.84 1.88
N MET A 50 -4.05 2.71 2.19
CA MET A 50 -3.08 2.47 3.26
C MET A 50 -3.75 2.39 4.64
N LYS A 51 -4.72 3.26 4.94
CA LYS A 51 -5.51 3.19 6.18
C LYS A 51 -6.25 1.85 6.31
N ASN A 52 -6.89 1.39 5.24
CA ASN A 52 -7.57 0.09 5.25
C ASN A 52 -6.59 -1.08 5.49
N LEU A 53 -5.40 -1.02 4.91
CA LEU A 53 -4.36 -2.03 5.15
C LEU A 53 -3.88 -2.04 6.62
N CYS A 54 -3.69 -0.86 7.22
CA CYS A 54 -3.37 -0.74 8.65
C CYS A 54 -4.47 -1.34 9.54
N ALA A 55 -5.75 -1.07 9.23
CA ALA A 55 -6.88 -1.63 9.97
C ALA A 55 -6.91 -3.17 9.91
N VAL A 56 -6.61 -3.76 8.75
CA VAL A 56 -6.47 -5.22 8.60
C VAL A 56 -5.31 -5.76 9.43
N ALA A 57 -4.24 -4.99 9.61
CA ALA A 57 -3.11 -5.33 10.46
C ALA A 57 -3.35 -5.07 11.96
N GLY A 58 -4.54 -4.56 12.34
CA GLY A 58 -4.92 -4.30 13.73
C GLY A 58 -4.41 -2.98 14.31
N VAL A 59 -4.13 -1.99 13.44
CA VAL A 59 -3.71 -0.63 13.81
C VAL A 59 -4.87 0.35 13.66
#